data_AF-A0A6M3KR54-F1
#
_entry.id   AF-A0A6M3KR54-F1
#
_cell.length_a   1.000
_cell.length_b   1.000
_cell.length_c   1.000
_cell.angle_alpha   90.00
_cell.angle_beta   90.00
_cell.angle_gamma   90.00
#
_symmetry.space_group_name_H-M   'P 1'
#
loop_
_entity.id
_entity.type
_entity.pdbx_description
1 polymer ?
#
loop_
_entity_poly.entity_id
_entity_poly.type
_entity_poly.pdbx_seq_one_letter_code
_entity_poly.pdbx_strand_id
1 'polypeptide(L)'
;MFDPGGEKVLREQIESGLVFPNTDPIFGGWTAFAEEVARLYVGGFFNQIGTLAIDSLTTMSQSAMEHILQKGGRSGGVPQRDDYLKQQMILKSILYDQTKKDFKGLCSLSCNFITTAHLETEKDDVTGRIKANPIVTGKLKTSIPLLFDEVYVCTTKPGPKGTEYRLLTQNEGYYKARTRIGAYKFEMYEDPNITKLLEKSGIIEKPEEQKQPSKQEETKDGNVC
;
A
#
# COMPACT_ATOMS: atom_id res chain seq x y z
N MET A 1 7.25 -0.68 13.37
CA MET A 1 7.31 -0.38 11.92
C MET A 1 7.32 -1.69 11.12
N PHE A 2 6.54 -1.81 10.04
CA PHE A 2 6.41 -3.04 9.23
C PHE A 2 7.44 -3.13 8.07
N ASP A 3 8.25 -2.08 7.86
CA ASP A 3 9.39 -2.00 6.93
C ASP A 3 10.53 -1.20 7.59
N PRO A 4 11.46 -1.85 8.31
CA PRO A 4 12.56 -1.17 8.99
C PRO A 4 13.53 -0.50 8.00
N GLY A 5 13.61 0.83 8.00
CA GLY A 5 14.53 1.58 7.14
C GLY A 5 13.87 2.25 5.94
N GLY A 6 12.57 2.02 5.69
CA GLY A 6 11.81 2.69 4.64
C GLY A 6 11.77 4.21 4.81
N GLU A 7 11.90 4.72 6.04
CA GLU A 7 11.99 6.15 6.32
C GLU A 7 13.24 6.81 5.74
N LYS A 8 14.31 6.03 5.48
CA LYS A 8 15.57 6.57 4.95
C LYS A 8 15.42 7.13 3.54
N VAL A 9 14.52 6.55 2.74
CA VAL A 9 14.26 6.99 1.36
C VAL A 9 13.20 8.09 1.27
N LEU A 10 12.54 8.42 2.40
CA LEU A 10 11.47 9.41 2.48
C LEU A 10 11.85 10.66 3.29
N ARG A 11 13.13 10.85 3.62
CA ARG A 11 13.58 11.92 4.54
C ARG A 11 13.10 13.31 4.13
N GLU A 12 13.26 13.67 2.86
CA GLU A 12 12.84 14.98 2.35
C GLU A 12 11.31 15.18 2.48
N GLN A 13 10.53 14.13 2.23
CA GLN A 13 9.08 14.15 2.37
C GLN A 13 8.64 14.20 3.84
N ILE A 14 9.41 13.59 4.74
CA ILE A 14 9.18 13.66 6.18
C ILE A 14 9.49 15.07 6.70
N GLU A 15 10.64 15.63 6.32
CA GLU A 15 11.07 16.97 6.73
C GLU A 15 10.12 18.07 6.21
N SER A 16 9.56 17.90 5.02
CA SER A 16 8.55 18.82 4.46
C SER A 16 7.14 18.63 5.04
N GLY A 17 6.93 17.61 5.89
CA GLY A 17 5.62 17.30 6.47
C GLY A 17 4.63 16.64 5.51
N LEU A 18 5.08 16.21 4.33
CA LEU A 18 4.26 15.47 3.36
C LEU A 18 3.99 14.03 3.84
N VAL A 19 4.96 13.44 4.53
CA VAL A 19 4.88 12.09 5.09
C VAL A 19 5.03 12.15 6.59
N PHE A 20 4.08 11.55 7.31
CA PHE A 20 4.16 11.35 8.75
C PHE A 20 4.53 9.90 9.02
N PRO A 21 5.82 9.60 9.23
CA PRO A 21 6.23 8.23 9.43
C PRO A 21 5.80 7.82 10.85
N ASN A 22 5.10 6.70 10.97
CA ASN A 22 4.90 6.09 12.29
C ASN A 22 6.17 5.32 12.65
N THR A 23 7.14 6.05 13.20
CA THR A 23 8.47 5.56 13.58
C THR A 23 8.53 5.02 14.99
N ASP A 24 7.40 4.92 15.70
CA ASP A 24 7.43 4.39 17.06
C ASP A 24 8.10 3.01 17.03
N PRO A 25 9.28 2.88 17.67
CA PRO A 25 10.27 1.86 17.32
C PRO A 25 9.83 0.44 17.65
N ILE A 26 8.66 0.27 18.26
CA ILE A 26 8.11 -0.99 18.70
C ILE A 26 6.60 -0.86 18.55
N PHE A 27 6.02 -1.31 17.43
CA PHE A 27 4.67 -1.86 17.57
C PHE A 27 4.87 -3.02 18.56
N GLY A 28 4.40 -2.87 19.80
CA GLY A 28 4.42 -3.86 20.88
C GLY A 28 3.65 -5.13 20.51
N GLY A 29 4.08 -5.77 19.43
CA GLY A 29 3.31 -6.74 18.67
C GLY A 29 2.09 -6.16 17.98
N TRP A 30 1.28 -7.09 17.47
CA TRP A 30 0.00 -6.84 16.83
C TRP A 30 -0.98 -6.00 17.67
N THR A 31 -0.97 -6.18 19.00
CA THR A 31 -1.90 -5.49 19.91
C THR A 31 -1.73 -3.98 19.84
N ALA A 32 -0.51 -3.48 20.00
CA ALA A 32 -0.22 -2.05 19.96
C ALA A 32 -0.63 -1.45 18.60
N PHE A 33 -0.40 -2.18 17.51
CA PHE A 33 -0.84 -1.75 16.18
C PHE A 33 -2.37 -1.62 16.10
N ALA A 34 -3.10 -2.65 16.54
CA ALA A 34 -4.56 -2.66 16.48
C ALA A 34 -5.18 -1.58 17.38
N GLU A 35 -4.61 -1.37 18.57
CA GLU A 35 -5.03 -0.32 19.52
C GLU A 35 -4.76 1.07 18.96
N GLU A 36 -3.60 1.30 18.35
CA GLU A 36 -3.26 2.59 17.76
C GLU A 36 -4.15 2.92 16.57
N VAL A 37 -4.41 1.95 15.68
CA VAL A 37 -5.37 2.13 14.58
C VAL A 37 -6.76 2.49 15.12
N ALA A 38 -7.22 1.79 16.16
CA ALA A 38 -8.50 2.08 16.79
C ALA A 38 -8.54 3.48 17.42
N ARG A 39 -7.48 3.88 18.13
CA ARG A 39 -7.34 5.22 18.74
C ARG A 39 -7.37 6.31 17.68
N LEU A 40 -6.59 6.17 16.61
CA LEU A 40 -6.55 7.12 15.49
C LEU A 40 -7.90 7.22 14.78
N TYR A 41 -8.58 6.08 14.61
CA TYR A 41 -9.91 6.05 14.02
C TYR A 41 -10.94 6.82 14.86
N VAL A 42 -11.03 6.52 16.16
CA VAL A 42 -11.95 7.22 17.08
C VAL A 42 -11.60 8.71 17.18
N GLY A 43 -10.32 9.06 17.13
CA GLY A 43 -9.85 10.45 17.10
C GLY A 43 -10.12 11.18 15.78
N GLY A 44 -10.68 10.52 14.76
CA GLY A 44 -10.97 11.13 13.46
C GLY A 44 -9.73 11.45 12.63
N PHE A 45 -8.56 10.89 12.97
CA PHE A 45 -7.28 11.18 12.30
C PHE A 45 -7.32 10.89 10.80
N PHE A 46 -7.96 9.80 10.39
CA PHE A 46 -8.06 9.40 8.98
C PHE A 46 -8.90 10.34 8.11
N ASN A 47 -9.66 11.26 8.72
CA ASN A 47 -10.34 12.34 7.98
C ASN A 47 -9.41 13.51 7.65
N GLN A 48 -8.21 13.55 8.25
CA GLN A 48 -7.25 14.65 8.14
C GLN A 48 -6.06 14.32 7.23
N ILE A 49 -5.94 13.07 6.77
CA ILE A 49 -4.86 12.63 5.88
C ILE A 49 -5.40 12.17 4.54
N GLY A 50 -4.58 12.30 3.49
CA GLY A 50 -4.95 11.81 2.15
C GLY A 50 -4.74 10.30 1.99
N THR A 51 -3.70 9.74 2.59
CA THR A 51 -3.29 8.34 2.37
C THR A 51 -2.70 7.72 3.63
N LEU A 52 -3.17 6.52 3.98
CA LEU A 52 -2.52 5.58 4.88
C LEU A 52 -1.76 4.55 4.06
N ALA A 53 -0.44 4.44 4.28
CA ALA A 53 0.40 3.41 3.67
C ALA A 53 0.91 2.43 4.73
N ILE A 54 0.74 1.12 4.48
CA ILE A 54 1.31 0.05 5.31
C ILE A 54 2.30 -0.75 4.46
N ASP A 55 3.58 -0.57 4.73
CA ASP A 55 4.65 -1.38 4.15
C ASP A 55 5.19 -2.32 5.24
N SER A 56 4.95 -3.64 5.22
CA SER A 56 4.17 -4.43 4.25
C SER A 56 3.08 -5.30 4.90
N LEU A 57 2.09 -5.71 4.10
CA LEU A 57 1.10 -6.74 4.44
C LEU A 57 1.78 -8.07 4.82
N THR A 58 2.93 -8.39 4.22
CA THR A 58 3.70 -9.59 4.56
C THR A 58 4.18 -9.53 6.00
N THR A 59 4.82 -8.44 6.41
CA THR A 59 5.28 -8.24 7.79
C THR A 59 4.10 -8.12 8.77
N MET A 60 3.03 -7.43 8.37
CA MET A 60 1.80 -7.33 9.17
C MET A 60 1.19 -8.71 9.43
N SER A 61 1.16 -9.57 8.41
CA SER A 61 0.69 -10.96 8.53
C SER A 61 1.57 -11.78 9.48
N GLN A 62 2.89 -11.65 9.40
CA GLN A 62 3.83 -12.31 10.31
C GLN A 62 3.64 -11.84 11.76
N SER A 63 3.48 -10.53 11.97
CA SER A 63 3.20 -9.96 13.29
C SER A 63 1.90 -10.50 13.91
N ALA A 64 0.85 -10.67 13.10
CA ALA A 64 -0.39 -11.29 13.54
C ALA A 64 -0.19 -12.75 14.01
N MET A 65 0.66 -13.52 13.30
CA MET A 65 0.98 -14.89 13.69
C MET A 65 1.78 -14.92 15.00
N GLU A 66 2.81 -14.09 15.13
CA GLU A 66 3.63 -14.04 16.35
C GLU A 66 2.77 -13.68 17.57
N HIS A 67 1.81 -12.77 17.42
CA HIS A 67 0.84 -12.45 18.48
C HIS A 67 -0.02 -13.65 18.91
N ILE A 68 -0.46 -14.48 17.97
CA ILE A 68 -1.22 -15.71 18.27
C ILE A 68 -0.33 -16.70 19.03
N LEU A 69 0.91 -16.87 18.58
CA LEU A 69 1.89 -17.75 19.23
C LEU A 69 2.22 -17.27 20.64
N GLN A 70 2.44 -15.96 20.83
CA GLN A 70 2.70 -15.37 22.14
C GLN A 70 1.52 -15.58 23.09
N LYS A 71 0.28 -15.35 22.65
CA LYS A 71 -0.93 -15.64 23.44
C LYS A 71 -1.09 -17.12 23.79
N GLY A 72 -0.55 -18.01 22.96
CA GLY A 72 -0.53 -19.45 23.19
C GLY A 72 0.67 -19.94 24.02
N GLY A 73 1.53 -19.05 24.54
CA GLY A 73 2.74 -19.43 25.27
C GLY A 73 3.83 -20.07 24.40
N ARG A 74 3.78 -19.86 23.08
CA ARG A 74 4.67 -20.46 22.07
C ARG A 74 5.41 -19.41 21.24
N SER A 75 5.74 -18.26 21.83
CA SER A 75 6.47 -17.17 21.13
C SER A 75 7.76 -17.69 20.50
N GLY A 76 8.01 -17.31 19.24
CA GLY A 76 9.12 -17.83 18.42
C GLY A 76 9.00 -19.31 18.01
N GLY A 77 7.91 -19.99 18.36
CA GLY A 77 7.65 -21.38 18.01
C GLY A 77 7.11 -21.58 16.58
N VAL A 78 6.91 -22.83 16.19
CA VAL A 78 6.35 -23.17 14.88
C VAL A 78 4.81 -23.04 14.90
N PRO A 79 4.20 -22.34 13.92
CA PRO A 79 2.74 -22.28 13.77
C PRO A 79 2.08 -23.65 13.62
N GLN A 80 0.96 -23.83 14.31
CA GLN A 80 0.11 -25.02 14.19
C GLN A 80 -1.10 -24.75 13.29
N ARG A 81 -1.79 -25.81 12.86
CA ARG A 81 -2.92 -25.73 11.92
C ARG A 81 -4.02 -24.75 12.38
N ASP A 82 -4.34 -24.74 13.67
CA ASP A 82 -5.38 -23.88 14.24
C ASP A 82 -4.97 -22.41 14.33
N ASP A 83 -3.66 -22.12 14.37
CA ASP A 83 -3.15 -20.75 14.40
C ASP A 83 -3.42 -20.03 13.08
N TYR A 84 -3.35 -20.75 11.95
CA TYR A 84 -3.62 -20.19 10.63
C TYR A 84 -5.07 -19.71 10.48
N LEU A 85 -6.04 -20.39 11.09
CA LEU A 85 -7.43 -19.94 11.06
C LEU A 85 -7.59 -18.65 11.89
N LYS A 86 -6.99 -18.60 13.08
CA LYS A 86 -7.01 -17.40 13.94
C LYS A 86 -6.34 -16.22 13.25
N GLN A 87 -5.21 -16.43 12.59
CA GLN A 87 -4.50 -15.40 11.82
C GLN A 87 -5.37 -14.86 10.70
N GLN A 88 -6.06 -15.74 9.98
CA GLN A 88 -7.00 -15.35 8.92
C GLN A 88 -8.13 -14.47 9.45
N MET A 89 -8.71 -14.81 10.59
CA MET A 89 -9.79 -14.03 11.21
C MET A 89 -9.30 -12.66 11.65
N ILE A 90 -8.12 -12.60 12.30
CA ILE A 90 -7.54 -11.36 12.80
C ILE A 90 -7.17 -10.41 11.65
N LEU A 91 -6.51 -10.91 10.60
CA LEU A 91 -6.17 -10.09 9.43
C LEU A 91 -7.40 -9.60 8.68
N LYS A 92 -8.42 -10.45 8.51
CA LYS A 92 -9.68 -10.02 7.92
C LYS A 92 -10.33 -8.93 8.77
N SER A 93 -10.40 -9.09 10.09
CA SER A 93 -11.06 -8.12 10.97
C SER A 93 -10.38 -6.74 10.96
N ILE A 94 -9.06 -6.65 10.77
CA ILE A 94 -8.40 -5.33 10.65
C ILE A 94 -8.59 -4.72 9.25
N LEU A 95 -8.54 -5.54 8.19
CA LEU A 95 -8.67 -5.05 6.81
C LEU A 95 -10.12 -4.68 6.48
N TYR A 96 -11.06 -5.51 6.90
CA TYR A 96 -12.47 -5.40 6.57
C TYR A 96 -13.35 -6.20 7.55
N ASP A 97 -14.15 -5.49 8.35
CA ASP A 97 -15.08 -6.09 9.30
C ASP A 97 -16.45 -5.40 9.24
N GLN A 98 -17.41 -6.04 8.59
CA GLN A 98 -18.77 -5.51 8.50
C GLN A 98 -19.57 -5.63 9.80
N THR A 99 -19.08 -6.39 10.77
CA THR A 99 -19.83 -6.70 12.00
C THR A 99 -19.64 -5.64 13.08
N LYS A 100 -18.56 -4.86 12.99
CA LYS A 100 -18.26 -3.77 13.92
C LYS A 100 -19.03 -2.52 13.51
N LYS A 101 -19.83 -2.00 14.45
CA LYS A 101 -20.61 -0.79 14.26
C LYS A 101 -19.71 0.44 14.04
N ASP A 102 -18.60 0.50 14.77
CA ASP A 102 -17.77 1.70 14.83
C ASP A 102 -16.56 1.63 13.90
N PHE A 103 -15.84 0.50 13.80
CA PHE A 103 -14.67 0.38 12.92
C PHE A 103 -14.85 -0.72 11.86
N LYS A 104 -15.08 -0.32 10.61
CA LYS A 104 -15.37 -1.23 9.49
C LYS A 104 -14.13 -1.82 8.80
N GLY A 105 -12.92 -1.47 9.25
CA GLY A 105 -11.64 -1.94 8.72
C GLY A 105 -10.88 -0.91 7.90
N LEU A 106 -9.59 -1.17 7.65
CA LEU A 106 -8.70 -0.26 6.93
C LEU A 106 -9.15 0.07 5.50
N CYS A 107 -9.77 -0.89 4.81
CA CYS A 107 -10.29 -0.68 3.44
C CYS A 107 -11.55 0.21 3.40
N SER A 108 -12.08 0.64 4.55
CA SER A 108 -13.28 1.47 4.66
C SER A 108 -13.02 2.87 5.22
N LEU A 109 -11.74 3.23 5.38
CA LEU A 109 -11.35 4.56 5.84
C LEU A 109 -11.71 5.64 4.81
N SER A 110 -11.83 6.87 5.28
CA SER A 110 -12.09 8.06 4.46
C SER A 110 -10.91 8.49 3.59
N CYS A 111 -9.71 7.99 3.89
CA CYS A 111 -8.49 8.25 3.15
C CYS A 111 -8.14 7.07 2.24
N ASN A 112 -7.22 7.28 1.28
CA ASN A 112 -6.67 6.18 0.49
C ASN A 112 -5.94 5.20 1.41
N PHE A 113 -6.11 3.90 1.18
CA PHE A 113 -5.36 2.87 1.88
C PHE A 113 -4.50 2.08 0.89
N ILE A 114 -3.18 2.13 1.09
CA ILE A 114 -2.19 1.44 0.28
C ILE A 114 -1.44 0.45 1.16
N THR A 115 -1.21 -0.75 0.67
CA THR A 115 -0.30 -1.70 1.31
C THR A 115 0.53 -2.43 0.27
N THR A 116 1.78 -2.71 0.61
CA THR A 116 2.70 -3.51 -0.21
C THR A 116 2.69 -4.96 0.27
N ALA A 117 3.11 -5.89 -0.59
CA ALA A 117 3.33 -7.27 -0.19
C ALA A 117 4.44 -7.88 -1.03
N HIS A 118 5.25 -8.74 -0.43
CA HIS A 118 6.17 -9.58 -1.20
C HIS A 118 5.38 -10.68 -1.91
N LEU A 119 5.86 -11.09 -3.08
CA LEU A 119 5.27 -12.15 -3.87
C LEU A 119 6.02 -13.47 -3.66
N GLU A 120 5.27 -14.55 -3.57
CA GLU A 120 5.77 -15.93 -3.66
C GLU A 120 5.17 -16.60 -4.89
N THR A 121 6.02 -17.37 -5.55
CA THR A 121 5.66 -18.14 -6.74
C THR A 121 5.23 -19.53 -6.32
N GLU A 122 3.98 -19.88 -6.63
CA GLU A 122 3.40 -21.18 -6.34
C GLU A 122 3.05 -21.89 -7.66
N LYS A 123 3.53 -23.12 -7.82
CA LYS A 123 3.17 -23.97 -8.96
C LYS A 123 1.94 -24.79 -8.58
N ASP A 124 0.92 -24.68 -9.41
CA ASP A 124 -0.31 -25.44 -9.29
C ASP A 124 -0.04 -26.87 -9.78
N ASP A 125 -0.04 -27.86 -8.89
CA ASP A 125 0.33 -29.25 -9.22
C ASP A 125 -0.64 -29.91 -10.21
N VAL A 126 -1.89 -29.44 -10.26
CA VAL A 126 -2.93 -29.99 -11.15
C VAL A 126 -2.84 -29.40 -12.54
N THR A 127 -2.73 -28.07 -12.64
CA THR A 127 -2.74 -27.37 -13.93
C THR A 127 -1.35 -27.08 -14.49
N GLY A 128 -0.30 -27.28 -13.69
CA GLY A 128 1.08 -26.91 -14.00
C GLY A 128 1.33 -25.40 -14.06
N ARG A 129 0.29 -24.57 -13.86
CA ARG A 129 0.39 -23.12 -13.98
C ARG A 129 1.13 -22.52 -12.80
N ILE A 130 2.02 -21.59 -13.10
CA ILE A 130 2.75 -20.86 -12.08
C ILE A 130 2.00 -19.55 -11.80
N LYS A 131 1.75 -19.26 -10.52
CA LYS A 131 1.05 -18.06 -10.07
C LYS A 131 1.91 -17.34 -9.03
N ALA A 132 2.05 -16.03 -9.17
CA ALA A 132 2.62 -15.17 -8.14
C ALA A 132 1.48 -14.65 -7.24
N ASN A 133 1.56 -14.93 -5.94
CA ASN A 133 0.58 -14.45 -4.95
C ASN A 133 1.30 -13.74 -3.80
N PRO A 134 0.64 -12.83 -3.07
CA PRO A 134 1.23 -12.21 -1.90
C PRO A 134 1.59 -13.27 -0.83
N ILE A 135 2.70 -13.05 -0.12
CA ILE A 135 3.15 -13.90 1.00
C ILE A 135 2.23 -13.67 2.19
N VAL A 136 1.13 -14.41 2.22
CA VAL A 136 0.13 -14.47 3.29
C VAL A 136 -0.42 -15.89 3.41
N THR A 137 -1.03 -16.21 4.55
CA THR A 137 -1.43 -17.59 4.86
C THR A 137 -2.70 -18.04 4.15
N GLY A 138 -2.65 -19.24 3.55
CA GLY A 138 -3.83 -20.00 3.13
C GLY A 138 -4.74 -19.24 2.17
N LYS A 139 -6.05 -19.17 2.49
CA LYS A 139 -7.05 -18.51 1.64
C LYS A 139 -6.90 -16.98 1.57
N LEU A 140 -6.02 -16.37 2.36
CA LEU A 140 -5.75 -14.93 2.27
C LEU A 140 -5.08 -14.57 0.95
N LYS A 141 -4.27 -15.47 0.38
CA LYS A 141 -3.57 -15.26 -0.91
C LYS A 141 -4.55 -14.85 -2.01
N THR A 142 -5.77 -15.38 -1.99
CA THR A 142 -6.81 -15.09 -2.97
C THR A 142 -7.86 -14.10 -2.45
N SER A 143 -8.18 -14.12 -1.16
CA SER A 143 -9.26 -13.27 -0.63
C SER A 143 -8.84 -11.83 -0.34
N ILE A 144 -7.60 -11.57 0.09
CA ILE A 144 -7.15 -10.20 0.38
C ILE A 144 -7.16 -9.32 -0.88
N PRO A 145 -6.60 -9.74 -2.04
CA PRO A 145 -6.64 -8.92 -3.25
C PRO A 145 -8.06 -8.55 -3.71
N LEU A 146 -9.08 -9.34 -3.35
CA LEU A 146 -10.48 -9.05 -3.69
C LEU A 146 -11.05 -7.85 -2.93
N LEU A 147 -10.46 -7.48 -1.78
CA LEU A 147 -10.88 -6.36 -0.95
C LEU A 147 -10.45 -5.00 -1.55
N PHE A 148 -9.36 -4.96 -2.32
CA PHE A 148 -8.79 -3.73 -2.85
C PHE A 148 -9.39 -3.36 -4.21
N ASP A 149 -9.67 -2.09 -4.45
CA ASP A 149 -10.09 -1.64 -5.78
C ASP A 149 -8.97 -1.79 -6.82
N GLU A 150 -7.73 -1.57 -6.38
CA GLU A 150 -6.53 -1.63 -7.19
C GLU A 150 -5.57 -2.70 -6.67
N VAL A 151 -5.04 -3.53 -7.56
CA VAL A 151 -3.97 -4.49 -7.27
C VAL A 151 -2.95 -4.38 -8.38
N TYR A 152 -1.78 -3.81 -8.06
CA TYR A 152 -0.68 -3.68 -9.03
C TYR A 152 0.44 -4.66 -8.73
N VAL A 153 1.20 -5.01 -9.75
CA VAL A 153 2.48 -5.71 -9.58
C VAL A 153 3.60 -4.79 -10.02
N CYS A 154 4.48 -4.45 -9.08
CA CYS A 154 5.71 -3.72 -9.38
C CYS A 154 6.69 -4.65 -10.09
N THR A 155 7.10 -4.27 -11.30
CA THR A 155 8.05 -5.00 -12.13
C THR A 155 9.19 -4.10 -12.57
N THR A 156 10.30 -4.70 -12.98
CA THR A 156 11.46 -3.98 -13.50
C THR A 156 11.83 -4.52 -14.87
N LYS A 157 12.18 -3.62 -15.79
CA LYS A 157 12.70 -3.98 -17.11
C LYS A 157 14.05 -3.30 -17.33
N PRO A 158 15.10 -4.03 -17.74
CA PRO A 158 16.34 -3.41 -18.18
C PRO A 158 16.09 -2.52 -19.40
N GLY A 159 16.51 -1.26 -19.32
CA GLY A 159 16.44 -0.29 -20.40
C GLY A 159 17.79 0.36 -20.69
N PRO A 160 17.91 1.15 -21.78
CA PRO A 160 19.17 1.77 -22.18
C PRO A 160 19.76 2.74 -21.15
N LYS A 161 18.90 3.34 -20.30
CA LYS A 161 19.28 4.32 -19.26
C LYS A 161 19.33 3.71 -17.85
N GLY A 162 19.23 2.38 -17.74
CA GLY A 162 19.17 1.68 -16.46
C GLY A 162 17.88 0.88 -16.29
N THR A 163 17.56 0.55 -15.05
CA THR A 163 16.35 -0.22 -14.71
C THR A 163 15.12 0.67 -14.76
N GLU A 164 14.17 0.32 -15.61
CA GLU A 164 12.86 0.96 -15.67
C GLU A 164 11.89 0.25 -14.73
N TYR A 165 11.30 1.00 -13.80
CA TYR A 165 10.30 0.50 -12.84
C TYR A 165 8.89 0.74 -13.41
N ARG A 166 8.03 -0.27 -13.35
CA ARG A 166 6.69 -0.23 -13.95
C ARG A 166 5.66 -0.92 -13.06
N LEU A 167 4.41 -0.48 -13.13
CA LEU A 167 3.26 -1.14 -12.54
C LEU A 167 2.50 -1.93 -13.62
N LEU A 168 2.39 -3.24 -13.44
CA LEU A 168 1.44 -4.04 -14.19
C LEU A 168 0.04 -3.79 -13.61
N THR A 169 -0.90 -3.36 -14.45
CA THR A 169 -2.27 -3.00 -14.05
C THR A 169 -3.32 -4.02 -14.51
N GLN A 170 -2.94 -4.90 -15.45
CA GLN A 170 -3.82 -5.89 -16.07
C GLN A 170 -3.33 -7.31 -15.79
N ASN A 171 -4.26 -8.26 -15.70
CA ASN A 171 -3.96 -9.64 -15.39
C ASN A 171 -3.19 -10.32 -16.53
N GLU A 172 -2.03 -10.92 -16.22
CA GLU A 172 -1.15 -11.62 -17.18
C GLU A 172 -1.12 -13.14 -16.92
N GLY A 173 -2.09 -13.66 -16.16
CA GLY A 173 -2.18 -15.07 -15.78
C GLY A 173 -1.21 -15.44 -14.65
N TYR A 174 0.09 -15.19 -14.85
CA TYR A 174 1.12 -15.37 -13.82
C TYR A 174 0.96 -14.36 -12.68
N TYR A 175 0.78 -13.09 -13.03
CA TYR A 175 0.51 -11.99 -12.12
C TYR A 175 -0.97 -11.63 -12.11
N LYS A 176 -1.56 -11.57 -10.92
CA LYS A 176 -2.95 -11.15 -10.72
C LYS A 176 -3.05 -9.65 -10.43
N ALA A 177 -2.69 -8.83 -11.42
CA ALA A 177 -2.97 -7.40 -11.35
C ALA A 177 -4.41 -7.11 -11.80
N ARG A 178 -5.01 -6.07 -11.22
CA ARG A 178 -6.33 -5.56 -11.61
C ARG A 178 -6.47 -4.09 -11.26
N THR A 179 -7.31 -3.40 -12.02
CA THR A 179 -7.77 -2.04 -11.72
C THR A 179 -9.29 -1.97 -11.82
N ARG A 180 -9.93 -1.27 -10.89
CA ARG A 180 -11.32 -0.84 -10.99
C ARG A 180 -11.43 0.61 -11.44
N ILE A 181 -10.60 1.50 -10.90
CA ILE A 181 -10.66 2.95 -11.19
C ILE A 181 -10.13 3.28 -12.58
N GLY A 182 -9.16 2.50 -13.05
CA GLY A 182 -8.50 2.66 -14.33
C GLY A 182 -9.14 1.84 -15.45
N ALA A 183 -10.31 1.24 -15.23
CA ALA A 183 -11.00 0.44 -16.23
C ALA A 183 -11.11 1.19 -17.57
N TYR A 184 -10.50 0.63 -18.62
CA TYR A 184 -10.40 1.19 -19.98
C TYR A 184 -9.54 2.46 -20.14
N LYS A 185 -8.94 2.97 -19.07
CA LYS A 185 -8.09 4.17 -19.10
C LYS A 185 -6.61 3.84 -18.93
N PHE A 186 -6.29 2.81 -18.14
CA PHE A 186 -4.90 2.43 -17.88
C PHE A 186 -4.36 1.50 -18.96
N GLU A 187 -3.10 1.72 -19.31
CA GLU A 187 -2.31 0.82 -20.13
C GLU A 187 -1.88 -0.40 -19.31
N MET A 188 -1.46 -1.47 -19.99
CA MET A 188 -0.99 -2.70 -19.32
C MET A 188 0.13 -2.42 -18.32
N TYR A 189 1.02 -1.49 -18.69
CA TYR A 189 2.13 -1.03 -17.86
C TYR A 189 2.04 0.47 -17.66
N GLU A 190 2.12 0.90 -16.41
CA GLU A 190 2.09 2.32 -16.03
C GLU A 190 3.35 2.69 -15.24
N ASP A 191 3.64 3.99 -15.18
CA ASP A 191 4.65 4.51 -14.27
C ASP A 191 4.24 4.30 -12.81
N PRO A 192 5.18 4.02 -11.87
CA PRO A 192 4.90 3.86 -10.46
C PRO A 192 4.62 5.20 -9.76
N ASN A 193 3.56 5.88 -10.19
CA ASN A 193 3.13 7.16 -9.65
C ASN A 193 1.61 7.17 -9.48
N ILE A 194 1.16 6.93 -8.24
CA ILE A 194 -0.26 6.82 -7.90
C ILE A 194 -1.01 8.13 -8.18
N THR A 195 -0.41 9.29 -7.92
CA THR A 195 -1.04 10.59 -8.19
C THR A 195 -1.38 10.73 -9.67
N LYS A 196 -0.43 10.43 -10.56
CA LYS A 196 -0.67 10.44 -12.01
C LYS A 196 -1.75 9.44 -12.44
N LEU A 197 -1.82 8.27 -11.80
CA LEU A 197 -2.87 7.29 -12.07
C LEU A 197 -4.25 7.80 -11.65
N LEU A 198 -4.35 8.46 -10.50
CA LEU A 198 -5.59 9.08 -10.04
C LEU A 198 -6.02 10.24 -10.95
N GLU A 199 -5.08 11.04 -11.47
CA GLU A 199 -5.38 12.05 -12.49
C GLU A 199 -5.86 11.39 -13.79
N LYS A 200 -5.18 10.34 -14.25
CA LYS A 200 -5.55 9.58 -15.46
C LYS A 200 -6.91 8.90 -15.31
N SER A 201 -7.30 8.48 -14.10
CA SER A 201 -8.62 7.92 -13.83
C SER A 201 -9.72 8.98 -13.81
N GLY A 202 -9.38 10.26 -13.64
CA GLY A 202 -10.32 11.38 -13.55
C GLY A 202 -11.02 11.49 -12.19
N ILE A 203 -10.49 10.82 -11.14
CA ILE A 203 -10.99 10.95 -9.77
C ILE A 203 -10.52 12.27 -9.15
N ILE A 204 -9.30 12.69 -9.48
CA ILE A 204 -8.75 13.98 -9.08
C ILE A 204 -8.58 14.85 -10.31
N GLU A 205 -8.87 16.14 -10.15
CA GLU A 205 -8.59 17.13 -11.18
C GLU A 205 -7.08 17.39 -11.26
N LYS A 206 -6.58 17.64 -12.47
CA LYS A 206 -5.20 18.08 -12.64
C LYS A 206 -5.03 19.41 -11.92
N PRO A 207 -3.99 19.59 -11.09
CA PRO A 207 -3.65 20.90 -10.59
C PRO A 207 -3.48 21.84 -11.78
N GLU A 208 -4.17 22.99 -11.78
CA GLU A 208 -3.93 24.01 -12.80
C GLU A 208 -2.44 24.36 -12.77
N GLU A 209 -1.73 24.13 -13.89
CA GLU A 209 -0.35 24.56 -14.02
C GLU A 209 -0.30 26.05 -13.73
N GLN A 210 0.27 26.43 -12.58
CA GLN A 210 0.56 27.82 -12.29
C GLN A 210 1.52 28.31 -13.37
N LYS A 211 0.98 29.04 -14.35
CA LYS A 211 1.76 29.72 -15.39
C LYS A 211 2.82 30.54 -14.67
N GLN A 212 4.08 30.13 -14.79
CA GLN A 212 5.20 30.95 -14.33
C GLN A 212 5.01 32.36 -14.92
N PRO A 213 5.04 33.43 -14.11
CA PRO A 213 4.93 34.77 -14.63
C PRO A 213 6.07 34.97 -15.63
N SER A 214 5.69 35.23 -16.88
CA SER A 214 6.60 35.57 -17.97
C SER A 214 7.55 36.66 -17.47
N LYS A 215 8.86 36.39 -17.50
CA LYS A 215 9.89 37.40 -17.23
C LYS A 215 9.59 38.62 -18.10
N GLN A 216 9.22 39.72 -17.48
CA GLN A 216 9.12 41.00 -18.17
C GLN A 216 10.52 41.36 -18.68
N GLU A 217 10.63 41.56 -19.99
CA GLU A 217 11.82 42.09 -20.63
C GLU A 217 12.05 43.52 -20.10
N GLU A 218 13.11 43.70 -19.31
CA GLU A 218 13.64 45.04 -19.00
C GLU A 218 14.13 45.68 -20.30
N THR A 219 13.29 46.52 -20.90
CA THR A 219 13.70 47.52 -21.88
C THR A 219 14.48 48.60 -21.14
N LYS A 220 15.82 48.53 -21.22
CA LYS A 220 16.70 49.64 -20.82
C LYS A 220 16.73 50.68 -21.93
N ASP A 221 15.68 51.50 -21.99
CA ASP A 221 15.76 52.82 -22.62
C ASP A 221 16.35 53.79 -21.61
N GLY A 222 17.63 54.09 -21.78
CA GLY A 222 18.39 55.05 -20.98
C GLY A 222 19.31 55.87 -21.87
N ASN A 223 18.71 56.58 -22.84
CA ASN A 223 19.38 57.61 -23.62
C ASN A 223 19.16 58.95 -22.89
N VAL A 224 20.20 59.50 -22.25
CA VAL A 224 20.21 60.90 -21.81
C VAL A 224 21.56 61.50 -22.19
N CYS A 225 21.45 62.64 -22.86
CA CYS A 225 22.49 63.51 -23.41
C CYS A 225 23.57 63.94 -22.42
#